data_AF-A0A897MN33-F1
#
_entry.id   AF-A0A897MN33-F1
#
_cell.length_a   1.000
_cell.length_b   1.000
_cell.length_c   1.000
_cell.angle_alpha   90.00
_cell.angle_beta   90.00
_cell.angle_gamma   90.00
#
_symmetry.space_group_name_H-M   'P 1'
#
loop_
_entity.id
_entity.type
_entity.pdbx_description
1 polymer ?
#
loop_
_entity_poly.entity_id
_entity_poly.type
_entity_poly.pdbx_seq_one_letter_code
_entity_poly.pdbx_strand_id
1 'polypeptide(L)'
;MTPPSRRQVLGVSAMALLAGCVDQESQPEDEHGDDDEDPDEQQNDPDEEPPSDEYLYLSAWIIEDVPASIDPIPSDDDRVDGVGLFTEVFEKLSDEDHERGTVRSAEFGEFEAVSTGEISVMSEDGKATQEAYEDLPEQSSEELPTTPYLEHEGEVISVRLTVLREE
;
A
#
# COMPACT_ATOMS: atom_id res chain seq x y z
N MET A 1 44.25 9.22 5.31
CA MET A 1 44.39 7.76 5.42
C MET A 1 43.53 7.15 4.31
N THR A 2 44.12 6.31 3.47
CA THR A 2 43.51 5.75 2.23
C THR A 2 42.92 4.37 2.56
N PRO A 3 41.74 3.98 2.02
CA PRO A 3 41.05 2.75 2.44
C PRO A 3 41.58 1.49 1.75
N PRO A 4 41.39 0.29 2.32
CA PRO A 4 41.52 -0.94 1.57
C PRO A 4 40.20 -1.33 0.88
N SER A 5 40.29 -1.44 -0.44
CA SER A 5 39.37 -2.16 -1.34
C SER A 5 39.74 -3.64 -1.36
N ARG A 6 38.75 -4.56 -1.33
CA ARG A 6 38.72 -5.77 -2.20
C ARG A 6 37.45 -6.63 -2.03
N ARG A 7 36.81 -6.80 -3.19
CA ARG A 7 35.80 -7.80 -3.58
C ARG A 7 35.91 -9.19 -2.92
N GLN A 8 34.76 -9.78 -2.63
CA GLN A 8 34.50 -11.21 -2.88
C GLN A 8 33.14 -11.36 -3.56
N VAL A 9 33.16 -11.88 -4.79
CA VAL A 9 32.02 -12.37 -5.57
C VAL A 9 32.36 -13.82 -5.88
N LEU A 10 31.49 -14.75 -5.48
CA LEU A 10 31.39 -16.19 -5.84
C LEU A 10 30.39 -16.80 -4.84
N GLY A 11 29.41 -17.63 -5.19
CA GLY A 11 29.17 -18.42 -6.39
C GLY A 11 27.71 -18.91 -6.40
N VAL A 12 27.17 -19.21 -7.58
CA VAL A 12 27.00 -20.57 -8.16
C VAL A 12 25.59 -21.12 -7.92
N SER A 13 24.91 -21.32 -9.05
CA SER A 13 23.61 -21.93 -9.28
C SER A 13 23.45 -23.34 -8.72
N ALA A 14 22.20 -23.77 -8.52
CA ALA A 14 21.68 -25.01 -9.13
C ALA A 14 20.16 -25.14 -8.93
N MET A 15 19.46 -25.40 -10.04
CA MET A 15 18.10 -25.91 -10.07
C MET A 15 18.02 -27.34 -9.49
N ALA A 16 16.88 -27.69 -8.92
CA ALA A 16 16.42 -29.07 -8.87
C ALA A 16 14.89 -29.12 -9.00
N LEU A 17 14.42 -29.37 -10.23
CA LEU A 17 13.10 -29.92 -10.52
C LEU A 17 13.16 -31.42 -10.24
N LEU A 18 12.28 -31.95 -9.40
CA LEU A 18 12.01 -33.38 -9.32
C LEU A 18 10.51 -33.64 -9.42
N ALA A 19 10.17 -34.30 -10.53
CA ALA A 19 8.90 -34.93 -10.82
C ALA A 19 8.72 -36.25 -10.06
N GLY A 20 7.46 -36.65 -9.88
CA GLY A 20 7.02 -38.01 -9.56
C GLY A 20 5.49 -38.03 -9.59
N CYS A 21 4.85 -38.41 -10.71
CA CYS A 21 4.49 -39.77 -11.14
C CYS A 21 3.25 -40.33 -10.41
N VAL A 22 2.23 -40.56 -11.25
CA VAL A 22 0.85 -41.00 -11.01
C VAL A 22 0.76 -42.51 -10.75
N ASP A 23 -0.37 -42.88 -10.13
CA ASP A 23 -1.14 -44.15 -10.20
C ASP A 23 -1.02 -45.14 -9.04
N GLN A 24 -2.13 -45.37 -8.33
CA GLN A 24 -2.61 -46.74 -8.09
C GLN A 24 -4.11 -46.78 -7.75
N GLU A 25 -4.88 -47.22 -8.74
CA GLU A 25 -6.26 -47.74 -8.70
C GLU A 25 -6.45 -48.83 -7.62
N SER A 26 -7.57 -48.81 -6.87
CA SER A 26 -8.20 -49.97 -6.20
C SER A 26 -9.59 -49.62 -5.65
N GLN A 27 -10.65 -49.95 -6.39
CA GLN A 27 -11.98 -50.24 -5.82
C GLN A 27 -12.03 -51.70 -5.33
N PRO A 28 -12.91 -52.01 -4.37
CA PRO A 28 -14.04 -52.85 -4.77
C PRO A 28 -15.39 -52.36 -4.23
N GLU A 29 -16.42 -52.74 -4.99
CA GLU A 29 -17.85 -52.55 -4.76
C GLU A 29 -18.35 -53.45 -3.61
N ASP A 30 -19.37 -53.01 -2.85
CA ASP A 30 -20.57 -53.83 -2.62
C ASP A 30 -21.74 -53.05 -1.95
N GLU A 31 -22.93 -53.58 -2.22
CA GLU A 31 -24.29 -53.01 -2.19
C GLU A 31 -24.97 -52.72 -0.83
N HIS A 32 -26.01 -51.87 -0.96
CA HIS A 32 -27.32 -51.84 -0.27
C HIS A 32 -27.55 -51.03 1.03
N GLY A 33 -28.37 -49.99 0.88
CA GLY A 33 -29.18 -49.37 1.94
C GLY A 33 -30.15 -48.31 1.37
N ASP A 34 -31.44 -48.59 1.44
CA ASP A 34 -32.60 -47.76 1.07
C ASP A 34 -32.65 -46.37 1.75
N ASP A 35 -33.42 -45.48 1.10
CA ASP A 35 -34.12 -44.29 1.63
C ASP A 35 -33.28 -43.12 2.18
N ASP A 36 -33.15 -42.06 1.38
CA ASP A 36 -33.77 -40.75 1.65
C ASP A 36 -33.31 -39.75 0.56
N GLU A 37 -34.22 -39.38 -0.34
CA GLU A 37 -34.06 -38.23 -1.23
C GLU A 37 -34.20 -36.95 -0.40
N ASP A 38 -33.10 -36.42 0.12
CA ASP A 38 -33.04 -35.06 0.68
C ASP A 38 -32.76 -34.07 -0.47
N PRO A 39 -33.67 -33.15 -0.80
CA PRO A 39 -33.47 -32.22 -1.90
C PRO A 39 -32.53 -31.10 -1.46
N ASP A 40 -31.43 -30.97 -2.19
CA ASP A 40 -30.77 -29.70 -2.48
C ASP A 40 -30.46 -28.77 -1.29
N GLU A 41 -29.45 -29.12 -0.49
CA GLU A 41 -28.52 -28.10 0.01
C GLU A 41 -27.21 -28.24 -0.76
N GLN A 42 -27.24 -27.79 -2.02
CA GLN A 42 -26.02 -27.24 -2.62
C GLN A 42 -25.60 -26.09 -1.72
N GLN A 43 -24.72 -26.39 -0.77
CA GLN A 43 -23.78 -25.43 -0.24
C GLN A 43 -23.00 -24.94 -1.46
N ASN A 44 -23.50 -23.89 -2.09
CA ASN A 44 -22.63 -22.97 -2.80
C ASN A 44 -21.67 -22.51 -1.70
N ASP A 45 -20.50 -23.13 -1.63
CA ASP A 45 -19.34 -22.44 -1.08
C ASP A 45 -19.40 -21.04 -1.69
N PRO A 46 -19.45 -19.96 -0.87
CA PRO A 46 -19.37 -18.63 -1.44
C PRO A 46 -18.15 -18.66 -2.33
N ASP A 47 -18.32 -18.38 -3.63
CA ASP A 47 -17.21 -18.23 -4.55
C ASP A 47 -16.21 -17.34 -3.81
N GLU A 48 -15.10 -17.91 -3.34
CA GLU A 48 -14.02 -17.12 -2.74
C GLU A 48 -13.57 -16.24 -3.88
N GLU A 49 -14.01 -14.97 -3.87
CA GLU A 49 -13.51 -13.97 -4.78
C GLU A 49 -11.98 -14.07 -4.69
N PRO A 50 -11.27 -14.33 -5.81
CA PRO A 50 -9.83 -14.37 -5.77
C PRO A 50 -9.34 -13.07 -5.13
N PRO A 51 -8.31 -13.11 -4.27
CA PRO A 51 -7.82 -11.90 -3.61
C PRO A 51 -7.58 -10.84 -4.69
N SER A 52 -8.30 -9.72 -4.61
CA SER A 52 -8.10 -8.63 -5.56
C SER A 52 -6.71 -8.04 -5.33
N ASP A 53 -5.91 -7.98 -6.38
CA ASP A 53 -4.60 -7.33 -6.36
C ASP A 53 -4.80 -5.81 -6.25
N GLU A 54 -5.04 -5.34 -5.02
CA GLU A 54 -5.20 -3.93 -4.68
C GLU A 54 -3.89 -3.36 -4.10
N TYR A 55 -3.57 -2.14 -4.53
CA TYR A 55 -2.36 -1.43 -4.11
C TYR A 55 -2.71 -0.03 -3.60
N LEU A 56 -1.96 0.42 -2.60
CA LEU A 56 -2.01 1.78 -2.07
C LEU A 56 -0.92 2.63 -2.68
N TYR A 57 -1.27 3.89 -2.91
CA TYR A 57 -0.36 4.93 -3.33
C TYR A 57 -0.72 6.23 -2.59
N LEU A 58 0.30 6.92 -2.06
CA LEU A 58 0.12 8.16 -1.32
C LEU A 58 0.71 9.32 -2.12
N SER A 59 -0.15 10.29 -2.45
CA SER A 59 0.27 11.57 -3.02
C SER A 59 0.40 12.60 -1.92
N ALA A 60 1.48 13.38 -1.92
CA ALA A 60 1.67 14.52 -1.03
C ALA A 60 1.85 15.79 -1.87
N TRP A 61 1.06 16.82 -1.61
CA TRP A 61 1.13 18.12 -2.27
C TRP A 61 1.69 19.15 -1.28
N ILE A 62 2.76 19.84 -1.66
CA ILE A 62 3.41 20.83 -0.80
C ILE A 62 2.62 22.14 -0.84
N ILE A 63 2.33 22.68 0.33
CA ILE A 63 1.48 23.86 0.54
C ILE A 63 2.36 25.03 0.98
N GLU A 64 2.59 25.99 0.09
CA GLU A 64 3.43 27.17 0.38
C GLU A 64 2.73 28.18 1.32
N ASP A 65 1.46 28.48 1.05
CA ASP A 65 0.67 29.47 1.80
C ASP A 65 -0.43 28.75 2.61
N VAL A 66 -0.10 28.33 3.83
CA VAL A 66 -1.01 27.59 4.71
C VAL A 66 -2.03 28.54 5.36
N PRO A 67 -3.34 28.37 5.12
CA PRO A 67 -4.38 29.16 5.77
C PRO A 67 -4.44 28.90 7.28
N ALA A 68 -4.76 29.92 8.07
CA ALA A 68 -4.85 29.80 9.54
C ALA A 68 -5.95 28.84 10.04
N SER A 69 -6.83 28.36 9.15
CA SER A 69 -7.84 27.33 9.45
C SER A 69 -7.28 25.90 9.41
N ILE A 70 -6.08 25.72 8.86
CA ILE A 70 -5.38 24.43 8.79
C ILE A 70 -4.43 24.32 9.98
N ASP A 71 -4.57 23.25 10.75
CA ASP A 71 -3.71 22.88 11.88
C ASP A 71 -3.00 21.56 11.51
N PRO A 72 -1.83 21.62 10.85
CA PRO A 72 -1.16 20.44 10.33
C PRO A 72 -0.63 19.55 11.47
N ILE A 73 -0.66 18.24 11.24
CA ILE A 73 -0.20 17.24 12.21
C ILE A 73 1.32 17.08 12.04
N PRO A 74 2.11 17.18 13.11
CA PRO A 74 3.56 17.07 12.97
C PRO A 74 3.96 15.64 12.59
N SER A 75 5.02 15.52 11.80
CA SER A 75 5.52 14.22 11.31
C SER A 75 6.02 13.26 12.39
N ASP A 76 6.22 13.72 13.63
CA ASP A 76 6.55 12.91 14.80
C ASP A 76 5.31 12.43 15.59
N ASP A 77 4.10 12.67 15.06
CA ASP A 77 2.87 12.12 15.61
C ASP A 77 2.82 10.60 15.43
N ASP A 78 2.47 9.87 16.50
CA ASP A 78 2.43 8.40 16.55
C ASP A 78 1.58 7.75 15.43
N ARG A 79 0.65 8.51 14.82
CA ARG A 79 -0.18 8.00 13.71
C ARG A 79 0.56 7.93 12.38
N VAL A 80 1.63 8.69 12.19
CA VAL A 80 2.33 8.81 10.90
C VAL A 80 3.83 8.51 11.00
N ASP A 81 4.45 8.70 12.17
CA ASP A 81 5.88 8.42 12.38
C ASP A 81 6.16 6.92 12.23
N GLY A 82 7.06 6.57 11.30
CA GLY A 82 7.42 5.18 11.03
C GLY A 82 6.31 4.33 10.39
N VAL A 83 5.23 4.95 9.91
CA VAL A 83 4.08 4.23 9.33
C VAL A 83 4.15 4.21 7.80
N GLY A 84 4.44 3.02 7.23
CA GLY A 84 4.27 2.68 5.82
C GLY A 84 4.58 3.81 4.82
N LEU A 85 3.60 4.18 3.99
CA LEU A 85 3.80 5.21 2.94
C LEU A 85 4.05 6.61 3.51
N PHE A 86 3.62 6.93 4.73
CA PHE A 86 3.93 8.23 5.34
C PHE A 86 5.43 8.38 5.59
N THR A 87 6.08 7.30 6.06
CA THR A 87 7.54 7.28 6.22
C THR A 87 8.24 7.56 4.90
N GLU A 88 7.81 6.91 3.82
CA GLU A 88 8.39 7.12 2.49
C GLU A 88 8.22 8.57 2.01
N VAL A 89 7.07 9.21 2.27
CA VAL A 89 6.86 10.63 1.96
C VAL A 89 7.83 11.52 2.72
N PHE A 90 7.98 11.32 4.03
CA PHE A 90 8.89 12.13 4.84
C PHE A 90 10.36 11.93 4.43
N GLU A 91 10.78 10.68 4.18
CA GLU A 91 12.12 10.40 3.67
C GLU A 91 12.40 11.11 2.34
N LYS A 92 11.43 11.14 1.42
CA LYS A 92 11.55 11.85 0.14
C LYS A 92 11.52 13.37 0.28
N LEU A 93 10.83 13.91 1.29
CA LEU A 93 10.82 15.35 1.57
C LEU A 93 12.17 15.82 2.11
N SER A 94 12.80 15.03 2.98
CA SER A 94 14.14 15.30 3.52
C SER A 94 15.28 15.05 2.51
N ASP A 95 15.04 14.31 1.43
CA ASP A 95 16.04 14.04 0.40
C ASP A 95 16.17 15.23 -0.57
N GLU A 96 17.18 16.08 -0.34
CA GLU A 96 17.49 17.24 -1.19
C GLU A 96 17.77 16.87 -2.66
N ASP A 97 18.18 15.62 -2.93
CA ASP A 97 18.45 15.13 -4.28
C ASP A 97 17.20 14.52 -4.96
N HIS A 98 16.08 14.39 -4.24
CA HIS A 98 14.84 13.86 -4.79
C HIS A 98 14.18 14.87 -5.74
N GLU A 99 14.00 14.47 -7.01
CA GLU A 99 13.27 15.29 -7.98
C GLU A 99 11.77 15.27 -7.64
N ARG A 100 11.26 16.42 -7.18
CA ARG A 100 9.85 16.63 -6.88
C ARG A 100 9.07 16.89 -8.17
N GLY A 101 7.84 16.37 -8.22
CA GLY A 101 6.94 16.51 -9.36
C GLY A 101 6.07 17.76 -9.27
N THR A 102 5.21 17.95 -10.27
CA THR A 102 4.22 19.02 -10.27
C THR A 102 2.85 18.46 -10.67
N VAL A 103 1.82 18.76 -9.89
CA VAL A 103 0.44 18.35 -10.14
C VAL A 103 -0.44 19.58 -10.30
N ARG A 104 -1.35 19.52 -11.28
CA ARG A 104 -2.31 20.59 -11.54
C ARG A 104 -3.72 20.18 -11.13
N SER A 105 -4.22 20.81 -10.08
CA SER A 105 -5.63 20.79 -9.71
C SER A 105 -6.44 21.78 -10.57
N ALA A 106 -7.60 21.32 -11.04
CA ALA A 106 -8.53 22.20 -11.77
C ALA A 106 -9.14 23.27 -10.86
N GLU A 107 -9.25 22.99 -9.56
CA GLU A 107 -9.93 23.84 -8.57
C GLU A 107 -8.95 24.71 -7.79
N PHE A 108 -7.76 24.19 -7.48
CA PHE A 108 -6.84 24.81 -6.52
C PHE A 108 -5.51 25.28 -7.14
N GLY A 109 -5.29 25.05 -8.44
CA GLY A 109 -4.08 25.49 -9.13
C GLY A 109 -2.98 24.44 -9.21
N GLU A 110 -1.73 24.87 -9.24
CA GLU A 110 -0.56 24.01 -9.44
C GLU A 110 0.19 23.84 -8.12
N PHE A 111 0.59 22.60 -7.82
CA PHE A 111 1.31 22.23 -6.61
C PHE A 111 2.58 21.47 -6.96
N GLU A 112 3.64 21.69 -6.19
CA GLU A 112 4.74 20.75 -6.11
C GLU A 112 4.25 19.48 -5.39
N ALA A 113 4.68 18.31 -5.85
CA ALA A 113 4.17 17.04 -5.36
C ALA A 113 5.26 15.99 -5.16
N VAL A 114 5.13 15.25 -4.06
CA VAL A 114 5.88 14.03 -3.78
C VAL A 114 4.92 12.85 -3.90
N SER A 115 5.43 11.75 -4.41
CA SER A 115 4.65 10.57 -4.75
C SER A 115 5.38 9.33 -4.28
N THR A 116 4.68 8.43 -3.59
CA THR A 116 5.27 7.19 -3.11
C THR A 116 5.35 6.13 -4.20
N GLY A 117 5.98 4.99 -3.90
CA GLY A 117 5.72 3.76 -4.63
C GLY A 117 4.31 3.22 -4.38
N GLU A 118 4.06 2.04 -4.93
CA GLU A 118 2.87 1.25 -4.67
C GLU A 118 3.18 0.17 -3.63
N ILE A 119 2.28 -0.03 -2.68
CA ILE A 119 2.35 -1.14 -1.72
C ILE A 119 1.06 -1.93 -1.73
N SER A 120 1.12 -3.25 -1.62
CA SER A 120 -0.10 -4.07 -1.57
C SER A 120 -0.94 -3.73 -0.33
N VAL A 121 -2.24 -3.57 -0.49
CA VAL A 121 -3.20 -3.37 0.63
C VAL A 121 -3.13 -4.54 1.62
N MET A 122 -2.77 -5.74 1.16
CA MET A 122 -2.70 -6.94 2.01
C MET A 122 -1.45 -7.01 2.89
N SER A 123 -0.42 -6.21 2.59
CA SER A 123 0.82 -6.15 3.37
C SER A 123 0.63 -5.50 4.74
N GLU A 124 1.54 -5.75 5.69
CA GLU A 124 1.50 -5.11 7.02
C GLU A 124 1.61 -3.57 6.89
N ASP A 125 2.56 -3.10 6.08
CA ASP A 125 2.74 -1.67 5.82
C ASP A 125 1.54 -1.04 5.09
N GLY A 126 0.89 -1.80 4.20
CA GLY A 126 -0.31 -1.36 3.49
C GLY A 126 -1.48 -1.15 4.45
N LYS A 127 -1.75 -2.14 5.30
CA LYS A 127 -2.80 -2.06 6.33
C LYS A 127 -2.54 -0.92 7.32
N ALA A 128 -1.30 -0.81 7.79
CA ALA A 128 -0.90 0.24 8.71
C ALA A 128 -1.06 1.63 8.10
N THR A 129 -0.68 1.81 6.83
CA THR A 129 -0.87 3.08 6.10
C THR A 129 -2.34 3.43 5.99
N GLN A 130 -3.19 2.45 5.63
CA GLN A 130 -4.62 2.70 5.46
C GLN A 130 -5.29 3.07 6.79
N GLU A 131 -5.04 2.28 7.85
CA GLU A 131 -5.58 2.54 9.18
C GLU A 131 -5.15 3.91 9.70
N ALA A 132 -3.85 4.23 9.58
CA ALA A 132 -3.33 5.53 9.94
C ALA A 132 -4.01 6.66 9.16
N TYR A 133 -4.17 6.52 7.84
CA TYR A 133 -4.82 7.55 7.01
C TYR A 133 -6.28 7.79 7.41
N GLU A 134 -7.03 6.74 7.73
CA GLU A 134 -8.43 6.81 8.17
C GLU A 134 -8.57 7.52 9.54
N ASP A 135 -7.55 7.44 10.39
CA ASP A 135 -7.49 8.09 11.70
C ASP A 135 -7.06 9.56 11.65
N LEU A 136 -6.59 10.06 10.50
CA LEU A 136 -6.20 11.46 10.36
C LEU A 136 -7.43 12.36 10.15
N PRO A 137 -7.51 13.52 10.84
CA PRO A 137 -8.58 14.48 10.62
C PRO A 137 -8.46 15.12 9.23
N GLU A 138 -9.53 15.01 8.46
CA GLU A 138 -9.69 15.81 7.24
C GLU A 138 -9.95 17.28 7.59
N GLN A 139 -9.23 18.17 6.91
CA GLN A 139 -9.38 19.61 7.05
C GLN A 139 -9.70 20.20 5.68
N SER A 140 -10.40 21.32 5.66
CA SER A 140 -10.81 21.98 4.42
C SER A 140 -10.62 23.49 4.51
N SER A 141 -10.33 24.10 3.38
CA SER A 141 -10.26 25.55 3.17
C SER A 141 -10.89 25.88 1.83
N GLU A 142 -11.26 27.15 1.61
CA GLU A 142 -11.74 27.60 0.30
C GLU A 142 -10.66 27.51 -0.79
N GLU A 143 -9.39 27.54 -0.38
CA GLU A 143 -8.23 27.65 -1.27
C GLU A 143 -7.49 26.33 -1.49
N LEU A 144 -7.77 25.30 -0.69
CA LEU A 144 -7.00 24.06 -0.64
C LEU A 144 -7.91 22.82 -0.62
N PRO A 145 -7.42 21.64 -1.06
CA PRO A 145 -8.22 20.41 -1.08
C PRO A 145 -8.64 19.95 0.32
N THR A 146 -9.76 19.24 0.40
CA THR A 146 -10.16 18.57 1.64
C THR A 146 -9.38 17.28 1.81
N THR A 147 -8.39 17.29 2.70
CA THR A 147 -7.53 16.14 3.01
C THR A 147 -6.98 16.26 4.43
N PRO A 148 -6.28 15.24 4.94
CA PRO A 148 -5.33 15.44 6.03
C PRO A 148 -4.18 16.36 5.61
N TYR A 149 -3.64 17.10 6.60
CA TYR A 149 -2.48 17.98 6.44
C TYR A 149 -1.42 17.60 7.46
N LEU A 150 -0.17 17.47 7.01
CA LEU A 150 0.97 17.08 7.83
C LEU A 150 2.07 18.14 7.75
N GLU A 151 2.89 18.28 8.79
CA GLU A 151 4.06 19.16 8.83
C GLU A 151 5.34 18.35 8.98
N HIS A 152 6.31 18.61 8.12
CA HIS A 152 7.63 17.98 8.16
C HIS A 152 8.72 19.01 7.84
N GLU A 153 9.68 19.19 8.76
CA GLU A 153 10.84 20.09 8.59
C GLU A 153 10.49 21.54 8.17
N GLY A 154 9.30 22.02 8.56
CA GLY A 154 8.79 23.35 8.23
C GLY A 154 8.04 23.44 6.90
N GLU A 155 7.93 22.34 6.15
CA GLU A 155 7.03 22.20 5.00
C GLU A 155 5.69 21.61 5.45
N VAL A 156 4.59 22.13 4.92
CA VAL A 156 3.25 21.58 5.14
C VAL A 156 2.80 20.86 3.87
N ILE A 157 2.27 19.65 4.03
CA ILE A 157 1.79 18.82 2.92
C ILE A 157 0.33 18.45 3.11
N SER A 158 -0.43 18.45 2.01
CA SER A 158 -1.73 17.79 1.88
C SER A 158 -1.50 16.38 1.39
N VAL A 159 -2.03 15.37 2.08
CA VAL A 159 -1.82 13.96 1.70
C VAL A 159 -3.11 13.32 1.21
N ARG A 160 -3.01 12.49 0.17
CA ARG A 160 -4.14 11.76 -0.40
C ARG A 160 -3.77 10.31 -0.67
N LEU A 161 -4.47 9.40 -0.01
CA LEU A 161 -4.37 7.97 -0.25
C LEU A 161 -5.25 7.56 -1.45
N THR A 162 -4.69 6.75 -2.34
CA THR A 162 -5.39 6.20 -3.50
C THR A 162 -5.25 4.68 -3.50
N VAL A 163 -6.37 3.99 -3.73
CA VAL A 163 -6.40 2.53 -3.93
C VAL A 163 -6.47 2.25 -5.43
N LEU A 164 -5.49 1.52 -5.95
CA LEU A 164 -5.44 1.02 -7.31
C LEU A 164 -5.92 -0.43 -7.33
N ARG A 165 -6.66 -0.82 -8.37
CA ARG A 165 -7.13 -2.19 -8.61
C ARG A 165 -6.60 -2.66 -9.95
N GLU A 166 -5.93 -3.80 -9.99
CA GLU A 166 -5.62 -4.46 -11.26
C GLU A 166 -6.89 -5.16 -11.80
N GLU A 167 -7.17 -4.98 -13.10
CA GLU A 167 -8.32 -5.57 -13.81
C GLU A 167 -8.04 -6.96 -14.39
#